data_AF-A0A936E7L4-F1
#
_entry.id   AF-A0A936E7L4-F1
#
_cell.length_a   1.000
_cell.length_b   1.000
_cell.length_c   1.000
_cell.angle_alpha   90.00
_cell.angle_beta   90.00
_cell.angle_gamma   90.00
#
_symmetry.space_group_name_H-M   'P 1'
#
loop_
_entity.id
_entity.type
_entity.pdbx_description
1 polymer ?
#
loop_
_entity_poly.entity_id
_entity_poly.type
_entity_poly.pdbx_seq_one_letter_code
_entity_poly.pdbx_strand_id
1 'polypeptide(L)'
;MSNKTWFALIIGGVTAVLVALILSDAWPYLRGPAPDTAEWAWPFGLRPVARWWAAGGAALGLWGTAVWWGKQTQRTVWPLIWLMGWQFALQVGLVYAANSAVSTELIARAYAPVTAGYFADTIAQTETGGASQFLANYPAQMPHFPSEHMRTHPPGLPLLNWAAVALMGKFPRTAEGLAPAVWHGRCTDLWLVDRPASVAAGLWLVAWLPLLVATTTLPLGYAVGKHLLGDEGQAKLAAVLAGTIPALLLFAPITDQLYAPLGLVAVLFLCKAGGRGAGEQGGLSPSAPLPSAPFVFLPRWPHPLPAHLPEHWERGVGGGIGVVDGVAVVGQQELWLANSGADGGGRVGWAKPVAGVLVGLGCAAVGYCARGAKPTLRVGDKPKAV
;
A
#
# COMPACT_ATOMS: atom_id res chain seq x y z
N MET A 1 -17.53 18.14 26.19
CA MET A 1 -17.10 17.07 25.25
C MET A 1 -15.60 16.91 25.31
N SER A 2 -15.07 15.69 25.24
CA SER A 2 -13.61 15.47 25.30
C SER A 2 -12.92 15.81 23.96
N ASN A 3 -11.62 16.11 23.96
CA ASN A 3 -10.83 16.32 22.73
C ASN A 3 -10.92 15.12 21.77
N LYS A 4 -11.03 13.89 22.31
CA LYS A 4 -11.22 12.67 21.53
C LYS A 4 -12.56 12.66 20.78
N THR A 5 -13.61 13.18 21.43
CA THR A 5 -14.94 13.30 20.82
C THR A 5 -14.93 14.31 19.68
N TRP A 6 -14.29 15.48 19.86
CA TRP A 6 -14.14 16.46 18.80
C TRP A 6 -13.37 15.93 17.60
N PHE A 7 -12.23 15.28 17.86
CA PHE A 7 -11.41 14.67 16.81
C PHE A 7 -12.20 13.63 16.01
N ALA A 8 -12.93 12.74 16.68
CA ALA A 8 -13.77 11.74 16.03
C ALA A 8 -14.89 12.37 15.19
N LEU A 9 -15.54 13.44 15.68
CA LEU A 9 -16.58 14.14 14.92
C LEU A 9 -16.02 14.84 13.68
N ILE A 10 -14.86 15.48 13.79
CA ILE A 10 -14.21 16.14 12.65
C ILE A 10 -13.84 15.12 11.58
N ILE A 11 -13.15 14.03 11.97
CA ILE A 11 -12.77 12.98 11.02
C ILE A 11 -14.01 12.33 10.42
N GLY A 12 -15.02 12.00 11.24
CA GLY A 12 -16.27 11.42 10.77
C GLY A 12 -17.01 12.33 9.79
N GLY A 13 -17.09 13.62 10.10
CA GLY A 13 -17.73 14.63 9.25
C GLY A 13 -16.99 14.81 7.92
N VAL A 14 -15.66 14.97 7.96
CA VAL A 14 -14.83 15.06 6.74
C VAL A 14 -14.95 13.80 5.90
N THR A 15 -14.91 12.62 6.53
CA THR A 15 -15.07 11.34 5.83
C THR A 15 -16.46 11.25 5.17
N ALA A 16 -17.52 11.63 5.88
CA ALA A 16 -18.88 11.62 5.33
C ALA A 16 -19.03 12.57 4.15
N VAL A 17 -18.45 13.77 4.22
CA VAL A 17 -18.44 14.74 3.11
C VAL A 17 -17.66 14.19 1.91
N LEU A 18 -16.45 13.66 2.12
CA LEU A 18 -15.64 13.07 1.06
C LEU A 18 -16.37 11.89 0.39
N VAL A 19 -16.94 11.00 1.19
CA VAL A 19 -17.76 9.89 0.69
C VAL A 19 -18.94 10.41 -0.11
N ALA A 20 -19.69 11.40 0.40
CA ALA A 20 -20.82 11.99 -0.32
C ALA A 20 -20.40 12.62 -1.65
N LEU A 21 -19.26 13.32 -1.71
CA LEU A 21 -18.74 13.91 -2.95
C LEU A 21 -18.32 12.84 -3.97
N ILE A 22 -17.63 11.78 -3.53
CA ILE A 22 -17.27 10.64 -4.37
C ILE A 22 -18.52 9.90 -4.87
N LEU A 23 -19.49 9.67 -3.96
CA LEU A 23 -20.77 8.98 -4.19
C LEU A 23 -21.82 9.82 -4.92
N SER A 24 -21.59 11.10 -5.19
CA SER A 24 -22.47 11.92 -6.02
C SER A 24 -21.81 12.32 -7.33
N ASP A 25 -20.51 12.04 -7.50
CA ASP A 25 -19.69 12.60 -8.56
C ASP A 25 -19.71 14.14 -8.61
N ALA A 26 -20.07 14.79 -7.50
CA ALA A 26 -20.16 16.26 -7.43
C ALA A 26 -18.79 16.92 -7.62
N TRP A 27 -17.70 16.18 -7.37
CA TRP A 27 -16.33 16.63 -7.63
C TRP A 27 -15.52 15.52 -8.31
N PRO A 28 -15.55 15.43 -9.67
CA PRO A 28 -14.91 14.35 -10.42
C PRO A 28 -13.40 14.21 -10.20
N TYR A 29 -12.69 15.30 -9.88
CA TYR A 29 -11.26 15.24 -9.54
C TYR A 29 -10.94 14.38 -8.31
N LEU A 30 -11.92 14.10 -7.42
CA LEU A 30 -11.74 13.13 -6.33
C LEU A 30 -11.60 11.68 -6.85
N ARG A 31 -11.94 11.43 -8.12
CA ARG A 31 -11.70 10.17 -8.83
C ARG A 31 -10.40 10.17 -9.62
N GLY A 32 -9.55 11.18 -9.43
CA GLY A 32 -8.25 11.28 -10.11
C GLY A 32 -8.23 12.28 -11.27
N PRO A 33 -7.02 12.59 -11.77
CA PRO A 33 -6.76 13.67 -12.71
C PRO A 33 -7.10 13.30 -14.17
N ALA A 34 -8.16 12.55 -14.43
CA ALA A 34 -8.57 12.27 -15.81
C ALA A 34 -8.94 13.59 -16.54
N PRO A 35 -8.52 13.80 -17.81
CA PRO A 35 -7.86 12.86 -18.72
C PRO A 35 -6.31 12.89 -18.71
N ASP A 36 -5.66 13.68 -17.87
CA ASP A 36 -4.22 13.96 -17.95
C ASP A 36 -3.35 12.72 -17.68
N THR A 37 -3.79 11.82 -16.81
CA THR A 37 -3.21 10.48 -16.64
C THR A 37 -4.31 9.47 -16.27
N ALA A 38 -4.22 8.28 -16.86
CA ALA A 38 -5.14 7.18 -16.60
C ALA A 38 -4.72 6.34 -15.39
N GLU A 39 -3.45 6.47 -14.93
CA GLU A 39 -2.87 5.73 -13.80
C GLU A 39 -3.66 5.92 -12.51
N TRP A 40 -4.07 7.16 -12.23
CA TRP A 40 -4.76 7.55 -11.00
C TRP A 40 -6.25 7.77 -11.18
N ALA A 41 -6.75 7.62 -12.42
CA ALA A 41 -8.16 7.74 -12.71
C ALA A 41 -8.90 6.52 -12.14
N TRP A 42 -10.00 6.78 -11.45
CA TRP A 42 -10.90 5.77 -10.92
C TRP A 42 -12.10 5.64 -11.86
N PRO A 43 -12.06 4.74 -12.87
CA PRO A 43 -13.07 4.67 -13.91
C PRO A 43 -14.37 4.00 -13.44
N PHE A 44 -14.44 3.56 -12.19
CA PHE A 44 -15.60 2.82 -11.69
C PHE A 44 -16.68 3.80 -11.24
N GLY A 45 -17.73 3.92 -12.05
CA GLY A 45 -18.93 4.67 -11.70
C GLY A 45 -19.65 4.08 -10.48
N LEU A 46 -20.52 4.90 -9.90
CA LEU A 46 -21.36 4.53 -8.78
C LEU A 46 -22.47 3.60 -9.27
N ARG A 47 -22.55 2.43 -8.64
CA ARG A 47 -23.38 1.32 -9.11
C ARG A 47 -24.61 1.13 -8.20
N PRO A 48 -25.62 0.36 -8.60
CA PRO A 48 -26.96 0.42 -8.00
C PRO A 48 -26.94 0.25 -6.47
N VAL A 49 -27.54 1.21 -5.77
CA VAL A 49 -27.64 1.22 -4.29
C VAL A 49 -28.28 -0.07 -3.76
N ALA A 50 -29.13 -0.72 -4.57
CA ALA A 50 -29.81 -1.97 -4.24
C ALA A 50 -28.91 -3.13 -3.81
N ARG A 51 -27.61 -3.12 -4.14
CA ARG A 51 -26.66 -4.20 -3.77
C ARG A 51 -25.72 -3.85 -2.62
N TRP A 52 -25.80 -2.64 -2.08
CA TRP A 52 -24.92 -2.17 -1.01
C TRP A 52 -25.20 -2.80 0.35
N TRP A 53 -26.33 -3.52 0.50
CA TRP A 53 -26.67 -4.22 1.74
C TRP A 53 -25.60 -5.22 2.17
N ALA A 54 -24.90 -5.87 1.23
CA ALA A 54 -23.84 -6.83 1.54
C ALA A 54 -22.62 -6.14 2.18
N ALA A 55 -22.15 -5.04 1.58
CA ALA A 55 -21.09 -4.20 2.12
C ALA A 55 -21.51 -3.58 3.46
N GLY A 56 -22.74 -3.06 3.56
CA GLY A 56 -23.29 -2.49 4.80
C GLY A 56 -23.36 -3.51 5.94
N GLY A 57 -23.86 -4.72 5.66
CA GLY A 57 -23.89 -5.81 6.63
C GLY A 57 -22.50 -6.22 7.10
N ALA A 58 -21.53 -6.34 6.18
CA ALA A 58 -20.15 -6.65 6.53
C ALA A 58 -19.48 -5.54 7.37
N ALA A 59 -19.74 -4.27 7.05
CA ALA A 59 -19.26 -3.13 7.83
C ALA A 59 -19.83 -3.13 9.25
N LEU A 60 -21.12 -3.43 9.42
CA LEU A 60 -21.75 -3.59 10.72
C LEU A 60 -21.16 -4.77 11.49
N GLY A 61 -20.88 -5.89 10.83
CA GLY A 61 -20.20 -7.06 11.42
C GLY A 61 -18.79 -6.75 11.91
N LEU A 62 -18.02 -6.01 11.10
CA LEU A 62 -16.68 -5.54 11.45
C LEU A 62 -16.74 -4.61 12.67
N TRP A 63 -17.65 -3.63 12.67
CA TRP A 63 -17.83 -2.70 13.78
C TRP A 63 -18.29 -3.41 15.07
N GLY A 64 -19.27 -4.30 14.95
CA GLY A 64 -19.77 -5.11 16.07
C GLY A 64 -18.66 -5.96 16.70
N THR A 65 -17.82 -6.58 15.87
CA THR A 65 -16.69 -7.40 16.33
C THR A 65 -15.60 -6.52 16.97
N ALA A 66 -15.32 -5.34 16.42
CA ALA A 66 -14.38 -4.38 17.01
C ALA A 66 -14.84 -3.90 18.40
N VAL A 67 -16.12 -3.54 18.54
CA VAL A 67 -16.72 -3.13 19.83
C VAL A 67 -16.70 -4.29 20.83
N TRP A 68 -17.08 -5.49 20.40
CA TRP A 68 -17.03 -6.69 21.23
C TRP A 68 -15.61 -6.99 21.70
N TRP A 69 -14.61 -6.94 20.81
CA TRP A 69 -13.21 -7.17 21.15
C TRP A 69 -12.63 -6.13 22.09
N GLY A 70 -13.02 -4.86 21.91
CA GLY A 70 -12.62 -3.77 22.79
C GLY A 70 -13.09 -3.94 24.24
N LYS A 71 -14.24 -4.62 24.45
CA LYS A 71 -14.76 -4.94 25.79
C LYS A 71 -14.10 -6.17 26.43
N GLN A 72 -13.41 -7.01 25.67
CA GLN A 72 -12.74 -8.19 26.22
C GLN A 72 -11.43 -7.80 26.92
N THR A 73 -11.20 -8.35 28.10
CA THR A 73 -9.91 -8.26 28.80
C THR A 73 -8.97 -9.41 28.45
N GLN A 74 -9.50 -10.55 28.04
CA GLN A 74 -8.74 -11.75 27.69
C GLN A 74 -8.16 -11.67 26.28
N ARG A 75 -6.97 -12.26 26.10
CA ARG A 75 -6.33 -12.41 24.80
C ARG A 75 -6.92 -13.62 24.08
N THR A 76 -7.74 -13.37 23.08
CA THR A 76 -8.32 -14.40 22.22
C THR A 76 -8.00 -14.08 20.76
N VAL A 77 -7.74 -15.11 19.94
CA VAL A 77 -7.47 -14.95 18.50
C VAL A 77 -8.76 -14.80 17.69
N TRP A 78 -9.89 -15.27 18.22
CA TRP A 78 -11.18 -15.28 17.54
C TRP A 78 -11.64 -13.91 17.03
N PRO A 79 -11.52 -12.80 17.78
CA PRO A 79 -11.91 -11.50 17.26
C PRO A 79 -11.10 -11.07 16.04
N LEU A 80 -9.80 -11.41 15.97
CA LEU A 80 -8.99 -11.14 14.79
C LEU A 80 -9.47 -11.97 13.58
N ILE A 81 -9.77 -13.25 13.78
CA ILE A 81 -10.32 -14.12 12.71
C ILE A 81 -11.65 -13.56 12.21
N TRP A 82 -12.54 -13.14 13.11
CA TRP A 82 -13.82 -12.52 12.74
C TRP A 82 -13.63 -11.19 12.01
N LEU A 83 -12.72 -10.33 12.47
CA LEU A 83 -12.41 -9.07 11.78
C LEU A 83 -11.86 -9.32 10.38
N MET A 84 -10.99 -10.32 10.20
CA MET A 84 -10.46 -10.71 8.89
C MET A 84 -11.59 -11.19 7.97
N GLY A 85 -12.48 -12.03 8.49
CA GLY A 85 -13.67 -12.51 7.77
C GLY A 85 -14.59 -11.36 7.34
N TRP A 86 -14.86 -10.41 8.24
CA TRP A 86 -15.68 -9.24 7.92
C TRP A 86 -14.99 -8.26 6.97
N GLN A 87 -13.68 -8.07 7.06
CA GLN A 87 -12.92 -7.23 6.12
C GLN A 87 -12.92 -7.87 4.71
N PHE A 88 -12.76 -9.19 4.63
CA PHE A 88 -12.89 -9.92 3.36
C PHE A 88 -14.31 -9.77 2.78
N ALA A 89 -15.33 -10.03 3.60
CA ALA A 89 -16.73 -9.90 3.21
C ALA A 89 -17.10 -8.47 2.78
N LEU A 90 -16.52 -7.45 3.43
CA LEU A 90 -16.72 -6.05 3.08
C LEU A 90 -16.16 -5.75 1.69
N GLN A 91 -14.92 -6.14 1.42
CA GLN A 91 -14.31 -5.92 0.11
C GLN A 91 -15.02 -6.69 -1.00
N VAL A 92 -15.39 -7.96 -0.75
CA VAL A 92 -16.24 -8.74 -1.68
C VAL A 92 -17.60 -8.08 -1.86
N GLY A 93 -18.21 -7.57 -0.80
CA GLY A 93 -19.49 -6.86 -0.82
C GLY A 93 -19.43 -5.58 -1.65
N LEU A 94 -18.31 -4.85 -1.60
CA LEU A 94 -18.08 -3.66 -2.43
C LEU A 94 -17.92 -4.03 -3.92
N VAL A 95 -17.21 -5.12 -4.21
CA VAL A 95 -17.14 -5.65 -5.58
C VAL A 95 -18.50 -6.15 -6.05
N TYR A 96 -19.29 -6.81 -5.19
CA TYR A 96 -20.65 -7.27 -5.48
C TYR A 96 -21.61 -6.12 -5.76
N ALA A 97 -21.50 -5.04 -4.98
CA ALA A 97 -22.27 -3.82 -5.20
C ALA A 97 -22.00 -3.24 -6.59
N ALA A 98 -20.76 -3.39 -7.08
CA ALA A 98 -20.39 -3.04 -8.43
C ALA A 98 -20.90 -4.07 -9.45
N ASN A 99 -20.63 -5.35 -9.26
CA ASN A 99 -20.97 -6.41 -10.19
C ASN A 99 -21.29 -7.68 -9.42
N SER A 100 -22.48 -8.24 -9.64
CA SER A 100 -22.88 -9.48 -8.99
C SER A 100 -21.98 -10.66 -9.39
N ALA A 101 -21.37 -10.61 -10.58
CA ALA A 101 -20.32 -11.54 -10.98
C ALA A 101 -18.96 -11.11 -10.40
N VAL A 102 -18.80 -11.26 -9.07
CA VAL A 102 -17.63 -10.79 -8.31
C VAL A 102 -16.32 -11.28 -8.94
N SER A 103 -16.20 -12.58 -9.21
CA SER A 103 -14.96 -13.14 -9.80
C SER A 103 -14.63 -12.50 -11.15
N THR A 104 -15.64 -12.32 -12.00
CA THR A 104 -15.47 -11.70 -13.34
C THR A 104 -14.98 -10.26 -13.21
N GLU A 105 -15.53 -9.49 -12.26
CA GLU A 105 -15.11 -8.11 -12.01
C GLU A 105 -13.69 -8.04 -11.43
N LEU A 106 -13.32 -8.92 -10.51
CA LEU A 106 -11.95 -9.01 -9.99
C LEU A 106 -10.94 -9.32 -11.10
N ILE A 107 -11.25 -10.31 -11.93
CA ILE A 107 -10.42 -10.71 -13.08
C ILE A 107 -10.30 -9.56 -14.08
N ALA A 108 -11.41 -8.88 -14.38
CA ALA A 108 -11.40 -7.73 -15.28
C ALA A 108 -10.51 -6.60 -14.74
N ARG A 109 -10.52 -6.34 -13.43
CA ARG A 109 -9.66 -5.32 -12.79
C ARG A 109 -8.19 -5.70 -12.81
N ALA A 110 -7.86 -6.95 -12.49
CA ALA A 110 -6.48 -7.45 -12.49
C ALA A 110 -5.87 -7.50 -13.89
N TYR A 111 -6.71 -7.73 -14.90
CA TYR A 111 -6.30 -7.80 -16.31
C TYR A 111 -6.33 -6.45 -17.03
N ALA A 112 -7.10 -5.48 -16.54
CA ALA A 112 -7.30 -4.20 -17.22
C ALA A 112 -5.98 -3.40 -17.35
N PRO A 113 -5.61 -2.96 -18.57
CA PRO A 113 -4.38 -2.21 -18.82
C PRO A 113 -4.26 -0.91 -18.01
N VAL A 114 -5.41 -0.29 -17.72
CA VAL A 114 -5.51 1.04 -17.09
C VAL A 114 -5.45 0.97 -15.57
N THR A 115 -6.05 -0.06 -14.95
CA THR A 115 -6.21 -0.09 -13.48
C THR A 115 -5.20 -0.99 -12.77
N ALA A 116 -4.66 -1.99 -13.46
CA ALA A 116 -3.60 -2.83 -12.93
C ALA A 116 -2.43 -2.87 -13.91
N GLY A 117 -2.68 -3.10 -15.20
CA GLY A 117 -1.66 -2.90 -16.23
C GLY A 117 -0.50 -3.90 -16.29
N TYR A 118 -0.29 -4.70 -15.24
CA TYR A 118 0.90 -5.54 -15.14
C TYR A 118 0.75 -6.90 -15.84
N PHE A 119 -0.43 -7.52 -15.85
CA PHE A 119 -0.55 -8.96 -16.09
C PHE A 119 -0.17 -9.37 -17.52
N ALA A 120 -0.89 -8.88 -18.54
CA ALA A 120 -0.68 -9.29 -19.93
C ALA A 120 0.74 -8.98 -20.43
N ASP A 121 1.20 -7.76 -20.15
CA ASP A 121 2.54 -7.29 -20.52
C ASP A 121 3.65 -8.15 -19.86
N THR A 122 3.50 -8.51 -18.58
CA THR A 122 4.45 -9.42 -17.90
C THR A 122 4.52 -10.78 -18.60
N ILE A 123 3.37 -11.37 -18.92
CA ILE A 123 3.35 -12.70 -19.54
C ILE A 123 3.98 -12.64 -20.93
N ALA A 124 3.64 -11.64 -21.74
CA ALA A 124 4.25 -11.44 -23.06
C ALA A 124 5.79 -11.33 -22.98
N GLN A 125 6.32 -10.59 -22.00
CA GLN A 125 7.77 -10.38 -21.87
C GLN A 125 8.52 -11.57 -21.27
N THR A 126 7.84 -12.42 -20.49
CA THR A 126 8.47 -13.56 -19.82
C THR A 126 8.41 -14.86 -20.61
N GLU A 127 7.68 -14.90 -21.73
CA GLU A 127 7.55 -16.08 -22.60
C GLU A 127 8.89 -16.55 -23.19
N THR A 128 9.80 -15.64 -23.54
CA THR A 128 11.03 -16.00 -24.28
C THR A 128 12.23 -16.33 -23.37
N GLY A 129 12.28 -15.82 -22.13
CA GLY A 129 13.40 -16.14 -21.22
C GLY A 129 13.12 -15.99 -19.73
N GLY A 130 11.85 -15.99 -19.34
CA GLY A 130 11.43 -16.04 -17.95
C GLY A 130 11.79 -14.81 -17.13
N ALA A 131 11.67 -14.93 -15.81
CA ALA A 131 11.85 -13.81 -14.89
C ALA A 131 13.27 -13.23 -14.88
N SER A 132 14.30 -14.07 -15.03
CA SER A 132 15.70 -13.61 -14.97
C SER A 132 16.02 -12.66 -16.12
N GLN A 133 15.70 -13.06 -17.35
CA GLN A 133 15.92 -12.21 -18.53
C GLN A 133 15.05 -10.96 -18.49
N PHE A 134 13.78 -11.11 -18.07
CA PHE A 134 12.89 -9.97 -17.88
C PHE A 134 13.49 -8.93 -16.92
N LEU A 135 14.00 -9.35 -15.77
CA LEU A 135 14.62 -8.42 -14.80
C LEU A 135 15.90 -7.77 -15.32
N ALA A 136 16.74 -8.52 -16.04
CA ALA A 136 17.95 -7.99 -16.63
C ALA A 136 17.65 -6.88 -17.66
N ASN A 137 16.55 -7.03 -18.40
CA ASN A 137 16.14 -6.10 -19.46
C ASN A 137 15.14 -5.04 -18.98
N TYR A 138 14.57 -5.18 -17.78
CA TYR A 138 13.47 -4.33 -17.30
C TYR A 138 13.81 -2.84 -17.36
N PRO A 139 14.97 -2.35 -16.87
CA PRO A 139 15.28 -0.92 -16.92
C PRO A 139 15.29 -0.35 -18.35
N ALA A 140 15.73 -1.15 -19.34
CA ALA A 140 15.76 -0.74 -20.74
C ALA A 140 14.38 -0.83 -21.41
N GLN A 141 13.53 -1.79 -21.00
CA GLN A 141 12.19 -1.95 -21.53
C GLN A 141 11.17 -0.99 -20.89
N MET A 142 11.45 -0.51 -19.67
CA MET A 142 10.53 0.28 -18.86
C MET A 142 9.91 1.47 -19.61
N PRO A 143 10.64 2.28 -20.40
CA PRO A 143 10.03 3.40 -21.13
C PRO A 143 9.06 2.98 -22.26
N HIS A 144 9.12 1.71 -22.68
CA HIS A 144 8.43 1.20 -23.86
C HIS A 144 7.21 0.34 -23.54
N PHE A 145 6.91 0.07 -22.26
CA PHE A 145 5.72 -0.69 -21.91
C PHE A 145 4.44 0.06 -22.32
N PRO A 146 3.43 -0.64 -22.89
CA PRO A 146 2.14 -0.03 -23.19
C PRO A 146 1.45 0.53 -21.94
N SER A 147 1.46 -0.24 -20.85
CA SER A 147 0.87 0.19 -19.58
C SER A 147 1.72 1.24 -18.87
N GLU A 148 1.11 2.38 -18.50
CA GLU A 148 1.73 3.42 -17.67
C GLU A 148 2.24 2.85 -16.35
N HIS A 149 1.46 1.97 -15.70
CA HIS A 149 1.83 1.30 -14.46
C HIS A 149 3.16 0.53 -14.57
N MET A 150 3.43 -0.13 -15.69
CA MET A 150 4.69 -0.82 -15.90
C MET A 150 5.85 0.13 -16.20
N ARG A 151 5.58 1.34 -16.70
CA ARG A 151 6.62 2.36 -16.95
C ARG A 151 7.06 3.08 -15.68
N THR A 152 6.18 3.18 -14.67
CA THR A 152 6.39 4.01 -13.48
C THR A 152 6.77 3.20 -12.23
N HIS A 153 6.57 1.87 -12.23
CA HIS A 153 6.78 1.04 -11.04
C HIS A 153 7.97 0.06 -11.17
N PRO A 154 8.61 -0.29 -10.04
CA PRO A 154 9.61 -1.36 -10.00
C PRO A 154 8.98 -2.73 -10.33
N PRO A 155 9.78 -3.72 -10.79
CA PRO A 155 9.27 -4.98 -11.34
C PRO A 155 8.67 -5.95 -10.30
N GLY A 156 8.38 -5.52 -9.07
CA GLY A 156 7.85 -6.40 -8.02
C GLY A 156 6.47 -6.98 -8.34
N LEU A 157 5.54 -6.16 -8.83
CA LEU A 157 4.21 -6.61 -9.22
C LEU A 157 4.21 -7.45 -10.51
N PRO A 158 4.97 -7.08 -11.56
CA PRO A 158 5.23 -7.99 -12.67
C PRO A 158 5.76 -9.36 -12.24
N LEU A 159 6.76 -9.41 -11.34
CA LEU A 159 7.27 -10.68 -10.84
C LEU A 159 6.23 -11.51 -10.09
N LEU A 160 5.33 -10.87 -9.34
CA LEU A 160 4.22 -11.56 -8.69
C LEU A 160 3.30 -12.24 -9.71
N ASN A 161 2.96 -11.55 -10.80
CA ASN A 161 2.14 -12.11 -11.87
C ASN A 161 2.82 -13.30 -12.55
N TRP A 162 4.10 -13.16 -12.88
CA TRP A 162 4.90 -14.27 -13.41
C TRP A 162 4.93 -15.46 -12.43
N ALA A 163 5.16 -15.19 -11.13
CA ALA A 163 5.23 -16.23 -10.12
C ALA A 163 3.89 -16.96 -9.95
N ALA A 164 2.76 -16.26 -10.05
CA ALA A 164 1.44 -16.86 -10.02
C ALA A 164 1.23 -17.83 -11.20
N VAL A 165 1.59 -17.43 -12.42
CA VAL A 165 1.51 -18.30 -13.61
C VAL A 165 2.48 -19.48 -13.50
N ALA A 166 3.72 -19.24 -13.07
CA ALA A 166 4.73 -20.28 -12.88
C ALA A 166 4.29 -21.30 -11.82
N LEU A 167 3.66 -20.84 -10.74
CA LEU A 167 3.07 -21.70 -9.70
C LEU A 167 1.98 -22.59 -10.29
N MET A 168 1.04 -22.02 -11.05
CA MET A 168 -0.02 -22.79 -11.69
C MET A 168 0.51 -23.76 -12.76
N GLY A 169 1.63 -23.41 -13.43
CA GLY A 169 2.35 -24.33 -14.32
C GLY A 169 2.90 -25.57 -13.60
N LYS A 170 3.23 -25.46 -12.31
CA LYS A 170 3.66 -26.61 -11.48
C LYS A 170 2.48 -27.47 -10.99
N PHE A 171 1.26 -26.93 -11.00
CA PHE A 171 0.05 -27.62 -10.54
C PHE A 171 -1.02 -27.66 -11.64
N PRO A 172 -0.78 -28.39 -12.74
CA PRO A 172 -1.64 -28.35 -13.93
C PRO A 172 -3.10 -28.73 -13.65
N ARG A 173 -3.35 -29.73 -12.79
CA ARG A 173 -4.72 -30.11 -12.39
C ARG A 173 -5.47 -28.98 -11.68
N THR A 174 -4.78 -28.23 -10.82
CA THR A 174 -5.37 -27.07 -10.15
C THR A 174 -5.61 -25.95 -11.15
N ALA A 175 -4.66 -25.74 -12.08
CA ALA A 175 -4.81 -24.74 -13.13
C ALA A 175 -6.02 -25.02 -14.04
N GLU A 176 -6.18 -26.28 -14.49
CA GLU A 176 -7.33 -26.74 -15.28
C GLU A 176 -8.66 -26.57 -14.54
N GLY A 177 -8.68 -26.77 -13.22
CA GLY A 177 -9.88 -26.56 -12.40
C GLY A 177 -10.27 -25.08 -12.23
N LEU A 178 -9.30 -24.16 -12.24
CA LEU A 178 -9.53 -22.73 -12.04
C LEU A 178 -9.74 -21.96 -13.35
N ALA A 179 -9.10 -22.38 -14.45
CA ALA A 179 -9.14 -21.69 -15.73
C ALA A 179 -10.56 -21.45 -16.28
N PRO A 180 -11.54 -22.37 -16.14
CA PRO A 180 -12.92 -22.12 -16.57
C PRO A 180 -13.56 -20.89 -15.93
N ALA A 181 -13.26 -20.58 -14.67
CA ALA A 181 -13.79 -19.38 -14.00
C ALA A 181 -13.32 -18.08 -14.67
N VAL A 182 -12.15 -18.11 -15.29
CA VAL A 182 -11.54 -16.99 -16.00
C VAL A 182 -12.05 -16.92 -17.43
N TRP A 183 -12.01 -18.03 -18.16
CA TRP A 183 -12.48 -18.08 -19.55
C TRP A 183 -13.96 -17.75 -19.67
N HIS A 184 -14.82 -18.24 -18.76
CA HIS A 184 -16.24 -17.86 -18.78
C HIS A 184 -16.46 -16.36 -18.54
N GLY A 185 -15.64 -15.72 -17.69
CA GLY A 185 -15.70 -14.29 -17.45
C GLY A 185 -15.09 -13.42 -18.56
N ARG A 186 -14.31 -14.03 -19.47
CA ARG A 186 -13.49 -13.36 -20.49
C ARG A 186 -13.57 -14.07 -21.84
N CYS A 187 -14.72 -14.66 -22.19
CA CYS A 187 -14.85 -15.52 -23.37
C CYS A 187 -14.64 -14.79 -24.72
N THR A 188 -14.70 -13.46 -24.72
CA THR A 188 -14.43 -12.62 -25.89
C THR A 188 -12.97 -12.19 -26.02
N ASP A 189 -12.14 -12.50 -25.03
CA ASP A 189 -10.71 -12.20 -25.02
C ASP A 189 -9.93 -13.37 -25.63
N LEU A 190 -9.80 -13.36 -26.97
CA LEU A 190 -9.18 -14.45 -27.71
C LEU A 190 -7.74 -14.71 -27.27
N TRP A 191 -6.98 -13.66 -26.93
CA TRP A 191 -5.63 -13.82 -26.40
C TRP A 191 -5.64 -14.71 -25.16
N LEU A 192 -6.50 -14.41 -24.18
CA LEU A 192 -6.57 -15.16 -22.92
C LEU A 192 -7.13 -16.58 -23.09
N VAL A 193 -8.07 -16.77 -24.02
CA VAL A 193 -8.66 -18.09 -24.33
C VAL A 193 -7.63 -19.01 -25.00
N ASP A 194 -6.74 -18.46 -25.83
CA ASP A 194 -5.69 -19.22 -26.52
C ASP A 194 -4.47 -19.51 -25.61
N ARG A 195 -4.42 -18.94 -24.40
CA ARG A 195 -3.33 -19.21 -23.45
C ARG A 195 -3.52 -20.52 -22.68
N PRO A 196 -2.41 -21.16 -22.23
CA PRO A 196 -2.49 -22.33 -21.36
C PRO A 196 -3.29 -22.07 -20.07
N ALA A 197 -3.91 -23.12 -19.51
CA ALA A 197 -4.69 -23.04 -18.27
C ALA A 197 -3.92 -22.42 -17.09
N SER A 198 -2.59 -22.55 -17.06
CA SER A 198 -1.74 -21.92 -16.04
C SER A 198 -1.77 -20.39 -16.07
N VAL A 199 -1.91 -19.78 -17.25
CA VAL A 199 -2.02 -18.32 -17.41
C VAL A 199 -3.36 -17.85 -16.86
N ALA A 200 -4.45 -18.49 -17.27
CA ALA A 200 -5.79 -18.19 -16.76
C ALA A 200 -5.86 -18.38 -15.24
N ALA A 201 -5.42 -19.52 -14.71
CA ALA A 201 -5.41 -19.76 -13.27
C ALA A 201 -4.48 -18.80 -12.51
N GLY A 202 -3.34 -18.40 -13.10
CA GLY A 202 -2.47 -17.37 -12.52
C GLY A 202 -3.17 -16.02 -12.44
N LEU A 203 -3.93 -15.63 -13.46
CA LEU A 203 -4.77 -14.44 -13.45
C LEU A 203 -5.84 -14.50 -12.35
N TRP A 204 -6.49 -15.66 -12.19
CA TRP A 204 -7.43 -15.88 -11.09
C TRP A 204 -6.75 -15.67 -9.74
N LEU A 205 -5.56 -16.24 -9.53
CA LEU A 205 -4.82 -16.11 -8.28
C LEU A 205 -4.51 -14.64 -7.96
N VAL A 206 -3.98 -13.87 -8.91
CA VAL A 206 -3.64 -12.46 -8.68
C VAL A 206 -4.87 -11.56 -8.54
N ALA A 207 -6.02 -11.97 -9.07
CA ALA A 207 -7.28 -11.25 -8.89
C ALA A 207 -7.85 -11.41 -7.47
N TRP A 208 -7.65 -12.59 -6.85
CA TRP A 208 -8.16 -12.89 -5.51
C TRP A 208 -7.16 -12.66 -4.38
N LEU A 209 -5.86 -12.77 -4.67
CA LEU A 209 -4.80 -12.62 -3.67
C LEU A 209 -4.84 -11.29 -2.90
N PRO A 210 -5.06 -10.12 -3.54
CA PRO A 210 -5.10 -8.84 -2.84
C PRO A 210 -6.13 -8.81 -1.71
N LEU A 211 -7.34 -9.32 -1.96
CA LEU A 211 -8.41 -9.43 -0.96
C LEU A 211 -7.94 -10.19 0.28
N LEU A 212 -7.31 -11.34 0.07
CA LEU A 212 -6.85 -12.21 1.15
C LEU A 212 -5.70 -11.56 1.93
N VAL A 213 -4.72 -11.01 1.21
CA VAL A 213 -3.54 -10.39 1.83
C VAL A 213 -3.91 -9.11 2.57
N ALA A 214 -4.86 -8.31 2.07
CA ALA A 214 -5.37 -7.13 2.76
C ALA A 214 -5.94 -7.46 4.15
N THR A 215 -6.55 -8.63 4.34
CA THR A 215 -7.04 -9.03 5.68
C THR A 215 -5.92 -9.19 6.71
N THR A 216 -4.69 -9.47 6.26
CA THR A 216 -3.55 -9.64 7.16
C THR A 216 -3.09 -8.33 7.80
N THR A 217 -3.57 -7.17 7.35
CA THR A 217 -3.27 -5.88 8.00
C THR A 217 -3.83 -5.82 9.43
N LEU A 218 -4.89 -6.56 9.74
CA LEU A 218 -5.45 -6.66 11.09
C LEU A 218 -4.49 -7.30 12.10
N PRO A 219 -4.05 -8.57 11.94
CA PRO A 219 -3.11 -9.18 12.87
C PRO A 219 -1.74 -8.49 12.87
N LEU A 220 -1.29 -7.97 11.73
CA LEU A 220 -0.03 -7.23 11.64
C LEU A 220 -0.12 -5.88 12.36
N GLY A 221 -1.22 -5.14 12.18
CA GLY A 221 -1.48 -3.88 12.90
C GLY A 221 -1.59 -4.09 14.40
N TYR A 222 -2.23 -5.19 14.84
CA TYR A 222 -2.22 -5.60 16.25
C TYR A 222 -0.80 -5.84 16.76
N ALA A 223 0.00 -6.61 16.03
CA ALA A 223 1.38 -6.91 16.41
C ALA A 223 2.26 -5.66 16.48
N VAL A 224 2.13 -4.74 15.50
CA VAL A 224 2.85 -3.46 15.51
C VAL A 224 2.43 -2.62 16.71
N GLY A 225 1.13 -2.48 16.95
CA GLY A 225 0.60 -1.76 18.11
C GLY A 225 1.08 -2.38 19.43
N LYS A 226 1.15 -3.71 19.51
CA LYS A 226 1.71 -4.40 20.67
C LYS A 226 3.17 -4.06 20.93
N HIS A 227 3.99 -4.02 19.89
CA HIS A 227 5.41 -3.74 20.02
C HIS A 227 5.70 -2.26 20.32
N LEU A 228 4.94 -1.33 19.73
CA LEU A 228 5.22 0.10 19.82
C LEU A 228 4.52 0.79 21.00
N LEU A 229 3.31 0.34 21.35
CA LEU A 229 2.45 1.07 22.29
C LEU A 229 2.38 0.42 23.67
N GLY A 230 2.66 -0.89 23.77
CA GLY A 230 2.65 -1.66 25.02
C GLY A 230 1.26 -1.87 25.67
N ASP A 231 0.28 -1.04 25.33
CA ASP A 231 -1.10 -1.11 25.80
C ASP A 231 -1.96 -2.02 24.90
N GLU A 232 -2.68 -2.96 25.52
CA GLU A 232 -3.57 -3.91 24.83
C GLU A 232 -4.72 -3.21 24.08
N GLY A 233 -5.37 -2.23 24.71
CA GLY A 233 -6.45 -1.47 24.09
C GLY A 233 -5.96 -0.65 22.91
N GLN A 234 -4.77 -0.06 23.00
CA GLN A 234 -4.17 0.66 21.88
C GLN A 234 -3.74 -0.28 20.74
N ALA A 235 -3.24 -1.48 21.04
CA ALA A 235 -2.94 -2.48 20.02
C ALA A 235 -4.19 -2.98 19.29
N LYS A 236 -5.29 -3.19 20.01
CA LYS A 236 -6.60 -3.52 19.41
C LYS A 236 -7.09 -2.39 18.50
N LEU A 237 -6.97 -1.14 18.95
CA LEU A 237 -7.32 0.02 18.14
C LEU A 237 -6.46 0.11 16.89
N ALA A 238 -5.15 -0.09 17.00
CA ALA A 238 -4.23 -0.10 15.86
C ALA A 238 -4.61 -1.18 14.82
N ALA A 239 -4.98 -2.38 15.28
CA ALA A 239 -5.48 -3.44 14.42
C ALA A 239 -6.72 -3.00 13.64
N VAL A 240 -7.76 -2.52 14.35
CA VAL A 240 -9.02 -2.08 13.73
C VAL A 240 -8.77 -0.95 12.74
N LEU A 241 -7.98 0.07 13.11
CA LEU A 241 -7.64 1.18 12.22
C LEU A 241 -6.88 0.71 10.98
N ALA A 242 -5.94 -0.23 11.12
CA ALA A 242 -5.19 -0.79 9.99
C ALA A 242 -6.08 -1.58 9.02
N GLY A 243 -7.14 -2.24 9.51
CA GLY A 243 -8.12 -2.95 8.69
C GLY A 243 -9.21 -2.07 8.09
N THR A 244 -9.40 -0.85 8.59
CA THR A 244 -10.46 0.08 8.15
C THR A 244 -9.95 1.33 7.45
N ILE A 245 -8.66 1.37 7.09
CA ILE A 245 -8.11 2.45 6.27
C ILE A 245 -8.94 2.54 4.99
N PRO A 246 -9.56 3.69 4.68
CA PRO A 246 -10.42 3.82 3.50
C PRO A 246 -9.72 3.39 2.22
N ALA A 247 -8.42 3.64 2.06
CA ALA A 247 -7.64 3.14 0.94
C ALA A 247 -7.74 1.61 0.76
N LEU A 248 -7.63 0.83 1.85
CA LEU A 248 -7.73 -0.64 1.77
C LEU A 248 -9.15 -1.16 1.56
N LEU A 249 -10.16 -0.32 1.79
CA LEU A 249 -11.56 -0.68 1.63
C LEU A 249 -12.13 -0.20 0.28
N LEU A 250 -11.76 1.01 -0.15
CA LEU A 250 -12.31 1.70 -1.32
C LEU A 250 -11.52 1.39 -2.59
N PHE A 251 -10.19 1.29 -2.51
CA PHE A 251 -9.44 0.88 -3.70
C PHE A 251 -9.86 -0.54 -4.03
N ALA A 252 -10.37 -0.67 -5.26
CA ALA A 252 -10.64 -1.94 -5.90
C ALA A 252 -9.53 -2.92 -5.51
N PRO A 253 -9.84 -4.16 -5.09
CA PRO A 253 -8.80 -5.11 -4.72
C PRO A 253 -7.93 -5.43 -5.93
N ILE A 254 -6.87 -4.65 -6.05
CA ILE A 254 -5.78 -4.75 -7.00
C ILE A 254 -4.50 -4.97 -6.21
N THR A 255 -3.43 -5.27 -6.91
CA THR A 255 -2.13 -5.62 -6.35
C THR A 255 -1.55 -4.59 -5.38
N ASP A 256 -1.99 -3.34 -5.40
CA ASP A 256 -1.52 -2.29 -4.48
C ASP A 256 -1.89 -2.56 -3.01
N GLN A 257 -2.96 -3.35 -2.76
CA GLN A 257 -3.33 -3.73 -1.40
C GLN A 257 -2.25 -4.58 -0.71
N LEU A 258 -1.29 -5.14 -1.46
CA LEU A 258 -0.16 -5.88 -0.91
C LEU A 258 0.82 -4.98 -0.16
N TYR A 259 0.88 -3.68 -0.48
CA TYR A 259 1.86 -2.78 0.13
C TYR A 259 1.61 -2.51 1.61
N ALA A 260 0.34 -2.40 2.04
CA ALA A 260 0.04 -2.15 3.45
C ALA A 260 0.51 -3.26 4.40
N PRO A 261 0.19 -4.55 4.17
CA PRO A 261 0.72 -5.61 5.02
C PRO A 261 2.23 -5.76 4.89
N LEU A 262 2.83 -5.57 3.70
CA LEU A 262 4.29 -5.56 3.55
C LEU A 262 4.95 -4.45 4.38
N GLY A 263 4.38 -3.25 4.39
CA GLY A 263 4.84 -2.14 5.22
C GLY A 263 4.77 -2.46 6.71
N LEU A 264 3.66 -3.06 7.18
CA LEU A 264 3.53 -3.47 8.58
C LEU A 264 4.54 -4.58 8.95
N VAL A 265 4.79 -5.53 8.04
CA VAL A 265 5.84 -6.54 8.22
C VAL A 265 7.21 -5.90 8.34
N ALA A 266 7.55 -4.94 7.48
CA ALA A 266 8.82 -4.21 7.55
C ALA A 266 8.98 -3.48 8.89
N VAL A 267 7.93 -2.79 9.36
CA VAL A 267 7.93 -2.15 10.69
C VAL A 267 8.15 -3.18 11.80
N LEU A 268 7.48 -4.34 11.76
CA LEU A 268 7.70 -5.40 12.73
C LEU A 268 9.14 -5.91 12.76
N PHE A 269 9.76 -6.08 11.59
CA PHE A 269 11.16 -6.47 11.50
C PHE A 269 12.08 -5.42 12.14
N LEU A 270 11.84 -4.13 11.87
CA LEU A 270 12.61 -3.04 12.48
C LEU A 270 12.44 -2.99 14.00
N CYS A 271 11.21 -3.14 14.51
CA CYS A 271 10.94 -3.22 15.95
C CYS A 271 11.71 -4.36 16.62
N LYS A 272 11.77 -5.53 15.97
CA LYS A 272 12.50 -6.71 16.49
C LYS A 272 14.02 -6.53 16.41
N ALA A 273 14.52 -5.89 15.36
CA ALA A 273 15.94 -5.62 15.20
C ALA A 273 16.44 -4.60 16.25
N GLY A 274 15.71 -3.50 16.45
CA GLY A 274 16.06 -2.47 17.44
C GLY A 274 15.98 -2.94 18.89
N GLY A 275 15.03 -3.83 19.20
CA GLY A 275 14.86 -4.38 20.56
C GLY A 275 16.02 -5.26 21.05
N ARG A 276 16.86 -5.81 20.16
CA ARG A 276 18.02 -6.63 20.54
C ARG A 276 19.22 -5.83 21.05
N GLY A 277 19.28 -4.52 20.78
CA GLY A 277 20.41 -3.68 21.21
C GLY A 277 20.25 -3.06 22.60
N ALA A 278 19.03 -2.91 23.11
CA ALA A 278 18.76 -2.17 24.35
C ALA A 278 18.86 -3.02 25.64
N GLY A 279 18.92 -4.35 25.51
CA GLY A 279 18.94 -5.28 26.65
C GLY A 279 20.32 -5.77 27.09
N GLU A 280 21.37 -5.58 26.27
CA GLU A 280 22.70 -6.18 26.50
C GLU A 280 23.84 -5.18 26.70
N GLN A 281 23.61 -3.88 26.54
CA GLN A 281 24.62 -2.86 26.90
C GLN A 281 24.36 -2.34 28.31
N GLY A 282 24.88 -3.09 29.29
CA GLY A 282 25.24 -2.49 30.56
C GLY A 282 26.22 -1.33 30.34
N GLY A 283 25.85 -0.14 30.82
CA GLY A 283 26.82 0.84 31.28
C GLY A 283 27.53 1.73 30.27
N LEU A 284 26.97 2.05 29.09
CA LEU A 284 27.50 3.12 28.24
C LEU A 284 26.64 4.39 28.31
N SER A 285 27.32 5.47 28.69
CA SER A 285 26.80 6.83 28.93
C SER A 285 26.01 7.40 27.74
N PRO A 286 24.87 8.08 27.96
CA PRO A 286 23.93 8.51 26.91
C PRO A 286 24.37 9.74 26.09
N SER A 287 25.68 9.93 25.85
CA SER A 287 26.22 11.17 25.25
C SER A 287 26.83 11.04 23.86
N ALA A 288 26.78 9.87 23.21
CA ALA A 288 27.26 9.73 21.83
C ALA A 288 26.11 9.96 20.81
N PRO A 289 26.15 11.02 19.98
CA PRO A 289 25.20 11.19 18.88
C PRO A 289 25.37 10.06 17.86
N LEU A 290 24.24 9.49 17.41
CA LEU A 290 24.20 8.52 16.32
C LEU A 290 24.78 9.15 15.04
N PRO A 291 25.62 8.43 14.27
CA PRO A 291 26.09 8.92 12.98
C PRO A 291 24.90 9.05 12.02
N SER A 292 24.66 10.28 11.56
CA SER A 292 23.72 10.64 10.50
C SER A 292 24.26 10.20 9.14
N ALA A 293 24.22 8.89 8.87
CA ALA A 293 24.49 8.38 7.52
C ALA A 293 23.16 7.97 6.87
N PRO A 294 22.66 8.72 5.87
CA PRO A 294 21.48 8.30 5.13
C PRO A 294 21.80 7.05 4.31
N PHE A 295 21.05 5.97 4.53
CA PHE A 295 21.02 4.84 3.61
C PHE A 295 20.19 5.26 2.39
N VAL A 296 20.87 5.74 1.35
CA VAL A 296 20.25 5.96 0.04
C VAL A 296 20.57 4.77 -0.84
N PHE A 297 19.55 3.99 -1.22
CA PHE A 297 19.66 3.06 -2.34
C PHE A 297 19.63 3.89 -3.63
N LEU A 298 20.79 4.38 -4.08
CA LEU A 298 20.94 4.87 -5.44
C LEU A 298 21.16 3.67 -6.36
N PRO A 299 20.35 3.46 -7.41
CA PRO A 299 20.78 2.61 -8.50
C PRO A 299 22.06 3.23 -9.10
N ARG A 300 23.18 2.51 -9.02
CA ARG A 300 24.42 2.90 -9.66
C ARG A 300 24.23 2.69 -11.17
N TRP A 301 23.90 3.75 -11.89
CA TRP A 301 23.79 3.70 -13.35
C TRP A 301 25.17 3.36 -13.96
N PRO A 302 25.31 2.26 -14.71
CA PRO A 302 26.62 1.80 -15.19
C PRO A 302 27.15 2.56 -16.42
N HIS A 303 26.48 3.63 -16.87
CA HIS A 303 26.90 4.38 -18.06
C HIS A 303 26.82 5.90 -17.82
N PRO A 304 27.79 6.69 -18.36
CA PRO A 304 27.65 8.14 -18.41
C PRO A 304 26.41 8.51 -19.23
N LEU A 305 25.58 9.40 -18.70
CA LEU A 305 24.43 9.94 -19.42
C LEU A 305 24.92 10.63 -20.71
N PRO A 306 24.22 10.47 -21.84
CA PRO A 306 24.59 11.13 -23.09
C PRO A 306 24.56 12.64 -22.92
N ALA A 307 25.59 13.33 -23.45
CA ALA A 307 25.85 14.76 -23.27
C ALA A 307 24.80 15.72 -23.89
N HIS A 308 23.73 15.19 -24.47
CA HIS A 308 22.71 15.96 -25.18
C HIS A 308 21.32 15.44 -24.81
N LEU A 309 20.84 15.82 -23.62
CA LEU A 309 19.43 15.75 -23.30
C LEU A 309 18.83 17.16 -23.45
N PRO A 310 17.65 17.33 -24.07
CA PRO A 310 16.98 18.63 -24.15
C PRO A 310 16.72 19.21 -22.76
N GLU A 311 16.79 20.53 -22.61
CA GLU A 311 16.63 21.32 -21.36
C GLU A 311 15.25 21.22 -20.69
N HIS A 312 14.42 20.23 -21.04
CA HIS A 312 13.05 20.13 -20.57
C HIS A 312 12.88 18.76 -19.90
N TRP A 313 12.95 18.77 -18.55
CA TRP A 313 12.43 17.78 -17.60
C TRP A 313 13.36 16.60 -17.19
N GLU A 314 14.08 16.78 -16.08
CA GLU A 314 14.36 15.71 -15.11
C GLU A 314 13.41 15.89 -13.92
N ARG A 315 12.20 15.34 -14.00
CA ARG A 315 11.36 15.07 -12.81
C ARG A 315 11.18 13.57 -12.70
N GLY A 316 11.82 12.98 -11.70
CA GLY A 316 11.58 11.59 -11.32
C GLY A 316 10.81 11.55 -10.01
N VAL A 317 9.69 10.84 -9.98
CA VAL A 317 9.02 10.47 -8.72
C VAL A 317 9.57 9.11 -8.30
N GLY A 318 10.35 9.10 -7.23
CA GLY A 318 10.92 7.87 -6.67
C GLY A 318 10.23 7.53 -5.35
N GLY A 319 9.85 6.26 -5.17
CA GLY A 319 9.49 5.74 -3.86
C GLY A 319 10.77 5.50 -3.04
N GLY A 320 10.86 6.10 -1.86
CA GLY A 320 12.03 5.97 -0.99
C GLY A 320 11.65 5.72 0.46
N ILE A 321 12.55 5.06 1.19
CA ILE A 321 12.53 4.99 2.65
C ILE A 321 13.75 5.77 3.13
N GLY A 322 13.54 6.88 3.82
CA GLY A 322 14.61 7.73 4.36
C GLY A 322 14.37 8.01 5.84
N VAL A 323 15.42 8.49 6.54
CA VAL A 323 15.29 8.99 7.91
C VAL A 323 15.61 10.49 7.91
N VAL A 324 14.63 11.32 8.27
CA VAL A 324 14.80 12.76 8.46
C VAL A 324 14.59 13.06 9.93
N ASP A 325 15.60 13.61 10.60
CA ASP A 325 15.56 13.94 12.04
C ASP A 325 15.11 12.78 12.96
N GLY A 326 15.51 11.55 12.61
CA GLY A 326 15.14 10.35 13.37
C GLY A 326 13.73 9.82 13.11
N VAL A 327 13.01 10.38 12.14
CA VAL A 327 11.71 9.91 11.67
C VAL A 327 11.89 9.17 10.35
N ALA A 328 11.50 7.89 10.27
CA ALA A 328 11.44 7.24 8.96
C ALA A 328 10.27 7.80 8.16
N VAL A 329 10.59 8.31 6.99
CA VAL A 329 9.66 8.83 5.99
C VAL A 329 9.54 7.78 4.90
N VAL A 330 8.32 7.31 4.66
CA VAL A 330 7.96 6.43 3.56
C VAL A 330 7.00 7.19 2.67
N GLY A 331 7.37 7.42 1.42
CA GLY A 331 6.52 8.13 0.48
C GLY A 331 7.14 8.24 -0.91
N GLN A 332 6.32 8.60 -1.88
CA GLN A 332 6.78 9.09 -3.18
C GLN A 332 7.35 10.51 -2.97
N GLN A 333 8.56 10.74 -3.46
CA GLN A 333 9.21 12.06 -3.39
C GLN A 333 9.60 12.51 -4.79
N GLU A 334 9.38 13.79 -5.09
CA GLU A 334 9.99 14.43 -6.26
C GLU A 334 11.50 14.55 -6.02
N LEU A 335 12.29 13.89 -6.87
CA LEU A 335 13.73 14.03 -6.88
C LEU A 335 14.13 15.09 -7.90
N TRP A 336 14.82 16.13 -7.44
CA TRP A 336 15.44 17.15 -8.30
C TRP A 336 16.94 16.89 -8.35
N LEU A 337 17.44 16.52 -9.53
CA LEU A 337 18.88 16.41 -9.80
C LEU A 337 19.34 17.72 -10.44
N ALA A 338 20.20 18.46 -9.75
CA ALA A 338 20.88 19.61 -10.33
C ALA A 338 22.22 19.13 -10.91
N ASN A 339 22.37 19.22 -12.22
CA ASN A 339 23.63 18.96 -12.90
C ASN A 339 24.59 20.14 -12.65
N SER A 340 25.34 20.12 -11.55
CA SER A 340 26.43 21.07 -11.32
C SER A 340 27.65 20.60 -12.09
N GLY A 341 28.03 21.35 -13.12
CA GLY A 341 29.11 21.00 -14.03
C GLY A 341 30.48 20.76 -13.37
N ALA A 342 31.32 20.07 -14.15
CA ALA A 342 32.75 19.80 -14.04
C ALA A 342 33.28 19.07 -12.80
N ASP A 343 32.72 19.25 -11.61
CA ASP A 343 33.27 18.67 -10.37
C ASP A 343 32.32 17.65 -9.75
N GLY A 344 32.02 16.55 -10.47
CA GLY A 344 31.66 15.20 -9.99
C GLY A 344 30.71 14.98 -8.79
N GLY A 345 30.05 16.01 -8.27
CA GLY A 345 29.27 15.97 -7.04
C GLY A 345 27.86 16.49 -7.32
N GLY A 346 26.96 15.60 -7.70
CA GLY A 346 25.54 15.93 -7.77
C GLY A 346 25.03 16.37 -6.40
N ARG A 347 24.46 17.57 -6.32
CA ARG A 347 23.75 18.04 -5.12
C ARG A 347 22.28 17.65 -5.25
N VAL A 348 21.76 16.92 -4.26
CA VAL A 348 20.33 16.65 -4.12
C VAL A 348 19.72 17.83 -3.35
N GLY A 349 18.87 18.60 -4.02
CA GLY A 349 18.10 19.68 -3.41
C GLY A 349 16.74 19.19 -2.93
N TRP A 350 16.37 19.54 -1.69
CA TRP A 350 15.02 19.31 -1.18
C TRP A 350 14.14 20.51 -1.54
N ALA A 351 13.00 20.30 -2.21
CA ALA A 351 12.02 21.35 -2.40
C ALA A 351 11.27 21.61 -1.07
N LYS A 352 10.99 22.89 -0.77
CA LYS A 352 10.10 23.27 0.35
C LYS A 352 8.73 22.64 0.13
N PRO A 353 8.02 22.20 1.19
CA PRO A 353 6.67 21.68 1.07
C PRO A 353 5.77 22.78 0.48
N VAL A 354 5.24 22.54 -0.72
CA VAL A 354 4.13 23.32 -1.27
C VAL A 354 2.94 23.05 -0.36
N ALA A 355 2.26 24.12 0.07
CA ALA A 355 1.12 24.07 0.97
C ALA A 355 0.00 23.20 0.38
N GLY A 356 -0.02 21.93 0.78
CA GLY A 356 -1.05 20.95 0.48
C GLY A 356 -1.42 20.24 1.79
N VAL A 357 -2.71 20.22 2.08
CA VAL A 357 -3.39 19.68 3.27
C VAL A 357 -2.61 18.56 3.98
N LEU A 358 -2.17 18.86 5.20
CA LEU A 358 -1.56 17.93 6.16
C LEU A 358 -2.55 16.81 6.52
N VAL A 359 -2.45 15.65 5.84
CA VAL A 359 -2.95 14.38 6.38
C VAL A 359 -1.86 13.81 7.29
N GLY A 360 -1.73 14.41 8.47
CA GLY A 360 -0.80 13.99 9.49
C GLY A 360 -1.36 12.82 10.32
N LEU A 361 -1.12 11.58 9.88
CA LEU A 361 -1.28 10.37 10.70
C LEU A 361 -0.37 9.27 10.12
N GLY A 362 0.92 9.34 10.43
CA GLY A 362 1.89 8.32 10.02
C GLY A 362 3.32 8.58 10.47
N CYS A 363 3.74 9.85 10.60
CA CYS A 363 5.15 10.19 10.84
C CYS A 363 5.58 10.29 12.32
N ALA A 364 4.71 10.07 13.30
CA ALA A 364 5.09 10.26 14.71
C ALA A 364 5.70 9.03 15.40
N ALA A 365 5.66 7.83 14.80
CA ALA A 365 5.96 6.59 15.51
C ALA A 365 7.44 6.17 15.50
N VAL A 366 8.27 6.71 14.60
CA VAL A 366 9.61 6.13 14.35
C VAL A 366 10.69 6.71 15.28
N GLY A 367 10.53 7.94 15.78
CA GLY A 367 11.45 8.53 16.77
C GLY A 367 11.36 7.89 18.16
N TYR A 368 10.31 7.11 18.44
CA TYR A 368 10.06 6.50 19.75
C TYR A 368 10.85 5.20 19.97
N CYS A 369 11.24 4.48 18.91
CA CYS A 369 12.06 3.27 19.08
C CYS A 369 13.49 3.57 19.52
N ALA A 370 13.97 4.81 19.39
CA ALA A 370 15.34 5.20 19.76
C ALA A 370 15.47 5.85 21.15
N ARG A 371 14.37 6.24 21.82
CA ARG A 371 14.43 6.93 23.13
C ARG A 371 13.49 6.27 24.13
N GLY A 372 14.05 5.35 24.93
CA GLY A 372 13.36 4.72 26.07
C GLY A 372 13.14 5.65 27.27
N ALA A 373 12.63 6.86 27.07
CA ALA A 373 12.33 7.80 28.16
C ALA A 373 10.82 7.88 28.41
N LYS A 374 10.38 7.55 29.63
CA LYS A 374 9.02 7.86 30.10
C LYS A 374 8.90 9.39 30.25
N PRO A 375 7.79 10.02 29.78
CA PRO A 375 7.62 11.45 29.98
C PRO A 375 7.34 11.73 31.46
N THR A 376 8.22 12.47 32.12
CA THR A 376 7.88 13.24 33.33
C THR A 376 7.60 14.68 32.88
N LEU A 377 6.33 15.07 32.95
CA LEU A 377 5.90 16.42 32.64
C LEU A 377 6.19 17.29 33.87
N ARG A 378 7.36 17.94 33.92
CA ARG A 378 7.58 19.05 34.85
C ARG A 378 6.98 20.31 34.25
N VAL A 379 5.91 20.78 34.86
CA VAL A 379 5.37 22.12 34.62
C VAL A 379 6.38 23.11 35.18
N GLY A 380 7.06 23.85 34.31
CA GLY A 380 7.98 24.92 34.70
C GLY A 380 7.19 26.18 35.05
N ASP A 381 7.55 26.79 36.19
CA ASP A 381 6.98 28.07 36.63
C ASP A 381 7.25 29.20 35.63
N LYS A 382 6.29 30.12 35.52
CA LYS A 382 6.37 31.30 34.65
C LYS A 382 7.56 32.19 35.04
N PRO A 383 8.30 32.76 34.07
CA PRO A 383 9.30 33.77 34.38
C PRO A 383 8.61 35.03 34.91
N LYS A 384 9.12 35.56 36.03
CA LYS A 384 8.79 36.92 36.48
C LYS A 384 9.49 37.92 35.56
N ALA A 385 8.74 38.90 35.09
CA ALA A 385 9.29 40.03 34.35
C ALA A 385 10.21 40.86 35.26
N VAL A 386 11.33 41.32 34.68
CA VAL A 386 12.22 42.34 35.25
C VAL A 386 11.73 43.70 34.82
#